data_AF-A0A9E1XBP8-F1
#
_entry.id   AF-A0A9E1XBP8-F1
#
_cell.length_a   1.000
_cell.length_b   1.000
_cell.length_c   1.000
_cell.angle_alpha   90.00
_cell.angle_beta   90.00
_cell.angle_gamma   90.00
#
_symmetry.space_group_name_H-M   'P 1'
#
loop_
_entity.id
_entity.type
_entity.pdbx_description
1 polymer ?
#
loop_
_entity_poly.entity_id
_entity_poly.type
_entity_poly.pdbx_seq_one_letter_code
_entity_poly.pdbx_strand_id
1 'polypeptide(L)'
;DAIAPAASAALAHLAQGDPNRFHQILTPTVPLSRHIFCAPTRFYKTGIVFLAWLNGHQSHFTMVGGQESARSTLHLAELFRLADQAGLLLDPDLACSRMKSWLRTRGLN
;
A
#
# COMPACT_ATOMS: atom_id res chain seq x y z
N ASP A 1 4.32 -1.98 -8.18
CA ASP A 1 3.99 -0.63 -7.72
C ASP A 1 2.68 -0.69 -6.93
N ALA A 2 2.51 0.15 -5.90
CA ALA A 2 1.46 0.06 -4.88
C ALA A 2 0.03 0.04 -5.42
N ILE A 3 -0.21 0.71 -6.55
CA ILE A 3 -1.54 0.85 -7.15
C ILE A 3 -1.60 0.30 -8.58
N ALA A 4 -0.62 -0.52 -8.99
CA ALA A 4 -0.50 -0.94 -10.39
C ALA A 4 -1.78 -1.57 -10.98
N PRO A 5 -2.50 -2.47 -10.27
CA PRO A 5 -3.76 -3.03 -10.79
C PRO A 5 -4.85 -1.98 -10.98
N ALA A 6 -5.04 -1.10 -9.98
CA ALA A 6 -6.03 -0.02 -10.05
C ALA A 6 -5.69 1.00 -11.15
N ALA A 7 -4.42 1.37 -11.28
CA ALA A 7 -3.95 2.29 -12.32
C ALA A 7 -4.16 1.69 -13.73
N SER A 8 -3.83 0.40 -13.91
CA SER A 8 -4.05 -0.28 -15.19
C SER A 8 -5.53 -0.32 -15.57
N ALA A 9 -6.41 -0.69 -14.64
CA ALA A 9 -7.85 -0.72 -14.86
C ALA A 9 -8.42 0.68 -15.18
N ALA A 10 -8.00 1.71 -14.44
CA ALA A 10 -8.43 3.08 -14.68
C ALA A 10 -8.02 3.55 -16.09
N LEU A 11 -6.76 3.34 -16.47
CA LEU A 11 -6.24 3.75 -17.78
C LEU A 11 -6.97 3.04 -18.94
N ALA A 12 -7.38 1.78 -18.76
CA ALA A 12 -8.17 1.06 -19.77
C ALA A 12 -9.54 1.73 -20.00
N HIS A 13 -10.23 2.17 -18.95
CA HIS A 13 -11.49 2.91 -19.08
C HIS A 13 -11.30 4.30 -19.70
N LEU A 14 -10.21 4.99 -19.36
CA LEU A 14 -9.89 6.27 -19.98
C LEU A 14 -9.66 6.12 -21.49
N ALA A 15 -8.97 5.05 -21.92
CA ALA A 15 -8.75 4.75 -23.33
C ALA A 15 -10.06 4.43 -24.09
N GLN A 16 -11.10 4.00 -23.39
CA GLN A 16 -12.44 3.75 -23.93
C GLN A 16 -13.34 5.00 -23.89
N GLY A 17 -12.81 6.15 -23.49
CA GLY A 17 -13.57 7.40 -23.41
C GLY A 17 -14.46 7.54 -22.17
N ASP A 18 -14.20 6.77 -21.10
CA ASP A 18 -14.94 6.83 -19.85
C ASP A 18 -14.12 7.46 -18.70
N PRO A 19 -14.05 8.80 -18.65
CA PRO A 19 -13.32 9.50 -17.58
C PRO A 19 -14.00 9.33 -16.20
N ASN A 20 -15.31 9.07 -16.16
CA ASN A 20 -16.02 8.87 -14.91
C ASN A 20 -15.55 7.58 -14.23
N ARG A 21 -15.45 6.49 -14.99
CA ARG A 21 -14.97 5.21 -14.45
C ARG A 21 -13.48 5.26 -14.11
N PHE A 22 -12.67 5.98 -14.88
CA PHE A 22 -11.29 6.31 -14.51
C PHE A 22 -11.20 6.95 -13.12
N HIS A 23 -11.98 8.01 -12.88
CA HIS A 23 -11.99 8.69 -11.59
C HIS A 23 -12.55 7.81 -10.47
N GLN A 24 -13.58 6.99 -10.72
CA GLN A 24 -14.13 6.07 -9.73
C GLN A 24 -13.08 5.06 -9.24
N ILE A 25 -12.22 4.57 -10.12
CA ILE A 25 -11.17 3.59 -9.76
C ILE A 25 -10.02 4.27 -9.02
N LEU A 26 -9.57 5.46 -9.46
CA LEU A 26 -8.39 6.11 -8.85
C LEU A 26 -8.69 6.90 -7.59
N THR A 27 -9.88 7.49 -7.45
CA THR A 27 -10.22 8.37 -6.32
C THR A 27 -9.98 7.69 -4.96
N PRO A 28 -10.39 6.42 -4.74
CA PRO A 28 -10.11 5.71 -3.49
C PRO A 28 -8.62 5.53 -3.18
N THR A 29 -7.75 5.54 -4.20
CA THR A 29 -6.30 5.34 -4.03
C THR A 29 -5.55 6.62 -3.67
N VAL A 30 -6.16 7.79 -3.87
CA VAL A 30 -5.52 9.10 -3.63
C VAL A 30 -5.07 9.29 -2.18
N PRO A 31 -5.90 8.99 -1.15
CA PRO A 31 -5.48 9.08 0.24
C PRO A 31 -4.27 8.20 0.56
N LEU A 32 -4.27 6.94 0.12
CA LEU A 32 -3.14 6.02 0.28
C LEU A 32 -1.87 6.58 -0.35
N SER A 33 -1.96 7.08 -1.59
CA SER A 33 -0.83 7.66 -2.30
C SER A 33 -0.26 8.86 -1.52
N ARG A 34 -1.11 9.82 -1.13
CA ARG A 34 -0.68 10.98 -0.32
C ARG A 34 0.01 10.57 0.97
N HIS A 35 -0.48 9.52 1.63
CA HIS A 35 0.09 9.00 2.86
C HIS A 35 1.47 8.33 2.65
N ILE A 36 1.63 7.53 1.59
CA ILE A 36 2.91 6.90 1.24
C ILE A 36 3.99 7.96 0.96
N PHE A 37 3.61 9.02 0.24
CA PHE A 37 4.50 10.08 -0.22
C PHE A 37 4.60 11.28 0.73
N CYS A 38 3.98 11.21 1.92
CA CYS A 38 4.02 12.29 2.90
C CYS A 38 5.46 12.58 3.37
N ALA A 39 5.70 13.80 3.86
CA ALA A 39 7.02 14.21 4.34
C ALA A 39 7.52 13.28 5.48
N PRO A 40 8.81 12.93 5.52
CA PRO A 40 9.84 13.16 4.50
C PRO A 40 9.70 12.19 3.31
N THR A 41 9.45 12.72 2.12
CA THR A 41 9.06 11.93 0.92
C THR A 41 10.11 10.91 0.48
N ARG A 42 11.40 11.12 0.78
CA ARG A 42 12.47 10.17 0.43
C ARG A 42 12.25 8.73 0.95
N PHE A 43 11.43 8.55 1.98
CA PHE A 43 11.08 7.24 2.56
C PHE A 43 9.76 6.66 2.02
N TYR A 44 9.25 7.14 0.89
CA TYR A 44 8.05 6.56 0.26
C TYR A 44 8.24 5.07 -0.07
N LYS A 45 9.48 4.67 -0.42
CA LYS A 45 9.82 3.30 -0.80
C LYS A 45 9.48 2.29 0.30
N THR A 46 9.60 2.68 1.57
CA THR A 46 9.22 1.84 2.71
C THR A 46 7.74 1.45 2.63
N GLY A 47 6.86 2.41 2.32
CA GLY A 47 5.43 2.15 2.15
C GLY A 47 5.13 1.26 0.95
N ILE A 48 5.82 1.47 -0.18
CA ILE A 48 5.67 0.65 -1.39
C ILE A 48 6.06 -0.81 -1.12
N VAL A 49 7.23 -1.02 -0.51
CA VAL A 49 7.73 -2.37 -0.20
C VAL A 49 6.86 -3.05 0.87
N PHE A 50 6.38 -2.29 1.86
CA PHE A 50 5.44 -2.81 2.86
C PHE A 50 4.14 -3.30 2.21
N LEU A 51 3.54 -2.53 1.29
CA LEU A 51 2.34 -2.96 0.59
C LEU A 51 2.60 -4.16 -0.34
N ALA A 52 3.74 -4.19 -1.02
CA ALA A 52 4.14 -5.34 -1.83
C ALA A 52 4.28 -6.62 -0.99
N TRP A 53 4.84 -6.50 0.22
CA TRP A 53 4.87 -7.59 1.17
C TRP A 53 3.47 -7.96 1.68
N LEU A 54 2.59 -7.02 2.03
CA LEU A 54 1.22 -7.38 2.42
C LEU A 54 0.49 -8.18 1.32
N ASN A 55 0.71 -7.82 0.05
CA ASN A 55 0.11 -8.46 -1.13
C ASN A 55 0.83 -9.72 -1.62
N GLY A 56 1.81 -10.25 -0.88
CA GLY A 56 2.44 -11.52 -1.24
C GLY A 56 3.44 -11.45 -2.40
N HIS A 57 3.75 -10.26 -2.94
CA HIS A 57 4.73 -10.10 -4.02
C HIS A 57 6.18 -10.40 -3.58
N GLN A 58 6.43 -10.43 -2.26
CA GLN A 58 7.70 -10.81 -1.65
C GLN A 58 7.46 -11.55 -0.33
N SER A 59 8.41 -12.39 0.09
CA SER A 59 8.29 -13.23 1.29
C SER A 59 8.66 -12.51 2.59
N HIS A 60 9.42 -11.42 2.54
CA HIS A 60 9.93 -10.69 3.71
C HIS A 60 9.72 -9.17 3.60
N PHE A 61 9.74 -8.46 4.73
CA PHE A 61 9.79 -6.99 4.79
C PHE A 61 11.16 -6.53 5.33
N THR A 62 12.16 -6.55 4.45
CA THR A 62 13.53 -6.12 4.72
C THR A 62 14.02 -5.35 3.50
N MET A 63 14.70 -4.24 3.72
CA MET A 63 15.14 -3.32 2.68
C MET A 63 16.63 -3.03 2.78
N VAL A 64 17.24 -2.72 1.63
CA VAL A 64 18.63 -2.27 1.58
C VAL A 64 18.83 -1.05 2.49
N GLY A 65 19.87 -1.09 3.31
CA GLY A 65 20.18 -0.02 4.26
C GLY A 65 19.22 0.07 5.46
N GLY A 66 18.45 -0.98 5.75
CA GLY A 66 17.52 -1.01 6.89
C GLY A 66 16.31 -0.09 6.73
N GLN A 67 15.96 0.29 5.49
CA GLN A 67 14.90 1.26 5.23
C GLN A 67 13.49 0.76 5.60
N GLU A 68 13.30 -0.52 5.95
CA GLU A 68 12.06 -1.05 6.52
C GLU A 68 11.70 -0.37 7.86
N SER A 69 12.66 0.26 8.55
CA SER A 69 12.42 1.03 9.77
C SER A 69 12.28 2.54 9.54
N ALA A 70 12.33 3.02 8.29
CA ALA A 70 12.32 4.45 7.98
C ALA A 70 10.94 5.13 8.10
N ARG A 71 9.87 4.34 8.30
CA ARG A 71 8.52 4.81 8.64
C ARG A 71 8.08 4.23 9.98
N SER A 72 7.32 5.02 10.75
CA SER A 72 6.87 4.63 12.08
C SER A 72 5.83 3.51 12.03
N THR A 73 5.60 2.85 13.17
CA THR A 73 4.57 1.82 13.30
C THR A 73 3.19 2.34 12.92
N LEU A 74 2.86 3.56 13.40
CA LEU A 74 1.60 4.24 13.10
C LEU A 74 1.44 4.55 11.61
N HIS A 75 2.51 4.98 10.93
CA HIS A 75 2.48 5.23 9.49
C HIS A 75 2.12 3.97 8.71
N LEU A 76 2.73 2.83 9.04
CA LEU A 76 2.48 1.58 8.34
C LEU A 76 1.12 0.95 8.68
N ALA A 77 0.62 1.15 9.91
CA ALA A 77 -0.74 0.76 10.28
C ALA A 77 -1.81 1.57 9.53
N GLU A 78 -1.59 2.89 9.40
CA GLU A 78 -2.48 3.74 8.62
C GLU A 78 -2.42 3.41 7.12
N LEU A 79 -1.24 3.06 6.60
CA LEU A 79 -1.08 2.57 5.24
C LEU A 79 -1.92 1.30 5.01
N PHE A 80 -1.87 0.34 5.92
CA PHE A 80 -2.68 -0.88 5.85
C PHE A 80 -4.19 -0.54 5.79
N ARG A 81 -4.66 0.36 6.66
CA ARG A 81 -6.06 0.80 6.69
C ARG A 81 -6.49 1.49 5.39
N LEU A 82 -5.64 2.37 4.85
CA LEU A 82 -5.92 3.06 3.59
C LEU A 82 -5.87 2.13 2.38
N ALA A 83 -5.02 1.10 2.42
CA ALA A 83 -4.96 0.07 1.37
C ALA A 83 -6.23 -0.79 1.35
N ASP A 84 -6.75 -1.16 2.52
CA ASP A 84 -8.06 -1.84 2.66
C ASP A 84 -9.19 -0.99 2.09
N GLN A 85 -9.29 0.28 2.49
CA GLN A 85 -10.32 1.21 1.99
C GLN A 85 -10.24 1.46 0.48
N ALA A 86 -9.04 1.37 -0.10
CA ALA A 86 -8.82 1.51 -1.53
C ALA A 86 -9.04 0.20 -2.32
N GLY A 87 -9.33 -0.92 -1.65
CA GLY A 87 -9.48 -2.24 -2.29
C GLY A 87 -8.16 -2.78 -2.88
N LEU A 88 -7.03 -2.43 -2.26
CA LEU A 88 -5.68 -2.75 -2.76
C LEU A 88 -5.00 -3.91 -2.03
N LEU A 89 -5.70 -4.56 -1.09
CA LEU A 89 -5.26 -5.81 -0.47
C LEU A 89 -5.78 -6.99 -1.30
N LEU A 90 -4.89 -7.64 -2.06
CA LEU A 90 -5.26 -8.69 -3.02
C LEU A 90 -5.80 -9.95 -2.32
N ASP A 91 -5.21 -10.28 -1.18
CA ASP A 91 -5.62 -11.36 -0.28
C ASP A 91 -5.73 -10.77 1.14
N PRO A 92 -6.94 -10.40 1.58
CA PRO A 92 -7.15 -9.78 2.90
C PRO A 92 -6.72 -10.67 4.06
N ASP A 93 -6.86 -11.99 3.94
CA ASP A 93 -6.48 -12.93 5.00
C ASP A 93 -4.96 -13.00 5.15
N LEU A 94 -4.24 -13.09 4.03
CA LEU A 94 -2.78 -13.02 4.01
C LEU A 94 -2.28 -11.68 4.54
N ALA A 95 -2.87 -10.56 4.09
CA ALA A 95 -2.48 -9.23 4.51
C ALA A 95 -2.70 -9.04 6.03
N CYS A 96 -3.84 -9.50 6.56
CA CYS A 96 -4.13 -9.48 8.00
C CYS A 96 -3.15 -10.34 8.79
N SER A 97 -2.86 -11.56 8.33
CA SER A 97 -1.91 -12.47 8.98
C SER A 97 -0.50 -11.87 9.05
N ARG A 98 -0.04 -11.26 7.95
CA ARG A 98 1.24 -10.55 7.86
C ARG A 98 1.26 -9.33 8.79
N MET A 99 0.23 -8.49 8.74
CA MET A 99 0.12 -7.30 9.59
C MET A 99 0.19 -7.65 11.07
N LYS A 100 -0.59 -8.65 11.51
CA LYS A 100 -0.55 -9.17 12.90
C LYS A 100 0.83 -9.69 13.28
N SER A 101 1.49 -10.43 12.38
CA SER A 101 2.83 -10.96 12.63
C SER A 101 3.87 -9.85 12.80
N TRP A 102 3.79 -8.80 11.99
CA TRP A 102 4.68 -7.66 12.11
C TRP A 102 4.39 -6.81 13.35
N LEU A 103 3.12 -6.59 13.72
CA LEU A 103 2.75 -5.90 14.96
C LEU A 103 3.29 -6.63 16.21
N ARG A 104 3.28 -7.97 16.22
CA ARG A 104 3.92 -8.75 17.29
C ARG A 104 5.41 -8.48 17.42
N THR A 105 6.14 -8.33 16.30
CA THR A 105 7.57 -7.93 16.35
C THR A 105 7.78 -6.49 16.87
N ARG A 106 6.72 -5.67 16.90
CA ARG A 106 6.71 -4.33 17.49
C ARG A 106 6.20 -4.32 18.94
N GLY A 107 5.95 -5.49 19.54
CA GLY A 107 5.47 -5.62 20.92
C GLY A 107 3.97 -5.36 21.10
N LEU A 108 3.18 -5.43 20.02
CA LEU A 108 1.73 -5.27 20.05
C LEU A 108 1.07 -6.66 19.89
N ASN A 109 0.16 -7.00 20.81
CA ASN A 109 -0.56 -8.27 20.84
C ASN A 109 -1.87 -8.21 20.06
#